data_AF-A0A0N0DXS6-F1
#
_entry.id   AF-A0A0N0DXS6-F1
#
_cell.length_a   1.000
_cell.length_b   1.000
_cell.length_c   1.000
_cell.angle_alpha   90.00
_cell.angle_beta   90.00
_cell.angle_gamma   90.00
#
_symmetry.space_group_name_H-M   'P 1'
#
loop_
_entity.id
_entity.type
_entity.pdbx_description
1 polymer ?
#
loop_
_entity_poly.entity_id
_entity_poly.type
_entity_poly.pdbx_seq_one_letter_code
_entity_poly.pdbx_strand_id
1 'polypeptide(L)'
;MALIGRLHGAQCTPLRQQLRHADGIRGVFSLKPLRRGELILSLPLRYCYFAQFGPDDKHRPDWASTPEGARQLRRWNRGVALLPETWTWLQRFSSDAPSDCVLLTSGVSAELPPTGRTSAHEEGNNDDVGLASPVVFSLTVSPVEAALATAIALRYFYRRALHLTPATRAEKHIGPPPNELADRFVDNLPVDLYLKWGVETLYGDPASGEAHVCVEQIAQNLRDAALTHANTEEYRFLDEFLSLFDDLLLVCLYVVRSRVLTVPLLGRTEARREEKVCSVFAPLLDGLNHQPLRPSAAVVVSLRRAHVVVRATRDVRRGEEITLDYRAAGPRACLPTHDDSSATSLPYAVRMDEDWAARYLMEEDRLVDD
;
A
#
# COMPACT_ATOMS: atom_id res chain seq x y z
N MET A 1 11.10 -9.77 13.10
CA MET A 1 11.16 -10.07 11.65
C MET A 1 11.03 -11.58 11.38
N ALA A 2 10.00 -12.24 11.92
CA ALA A 2 9.85 -13.70 11.81
C ALA A 2 9.22 -14.15 10.47
N LEU A 3 8.62 -13.21 9.72
CA LEU A 3 7.91 -13.50 8.47
C LEU A 3 8.88 -13.75 7.30
N ILE A 4 10.03 -13.06 7.27
CA ILE A 4 10.91 -13.02 6.10
C ILE A 4 11.58 -14.36 5.80
N GLY A 5 11.96 -15.11 6.84
CA GLY A 5 12.57 -16.45 6.69
C GLY A 5 11.60 -17.50 6.14
N ARG A 6 10.31 -17.15 5.97
CA ARG A 6 9.26 -18.02 5.41
C ARG A 6 8.84 -17.62 4.00
N LEU A 7 9.28 -16.46 3.54
CA LEU A 7 9.08 -16.01 2.16
C LEU A 7 10.19 -16.60 1.30
N HIS A 8 9.97 -17.79 0.74
CA HIS A 8 10.98 -18.46 -0.08
C HIS A 8 11.42 -17.57 -1.25
N GLY A 9 12.73 -17.36 -1.41
CA GLY A 9 13.29 -16.47 -2.42
C GLY A 9 13.39 -15.00 -2.00
N ALA A 10 12.85 -14.62 -0.84
CA ALA A 10 13.11 -13.31 -0.28
C ALA A 10 14.56 -13.22 0.21
N GLN A 11 15.19 -12.08 -0.05
CA GLN A 11 16.51 -11.74 0.47
C GLN A 11 16.35 -10.51 1.36
N CYS A 12 17.11 -10.47 2.45
CA CYS A 12 17.09 -9.32 3.32
C CYS A 12 18.38 -9.21 4.10
N THR A 13 18.84 -7.98 4.25
CA THR A 13 19.89 -7.67 5.20
C THR A 13 19.39 -7.88 6.64
N PRO A 14 20.26 -8.07 7.64
CA PRO A 14 19.84 -8.15 9.03
C PRO A 14 19.12 -6.86 9.48
N LEU A 15 17.81 -6.97 9.71
CA LEU A 15 16.93 -5.87 10.14
C LEU A 15 16.25 -6.21 11.46
N ARG A 16 15.99 -5.19 12.29
CA ARG A 16 15.21 -5.30 13.52
C ARG A 16 14.04 -4.34 13.48
N GLN A 17 12.85 -4.85 13.78
CA GLN A 17 11.69 -4.01 13.99
C GLN A 17 11.59 -3.66 15.47
N GLN A 18 11.45 -2.38 15.81
CA GLN A 18 11.36 -1.88 17.18
C GLN A 18 10.59 -0.56 17.20
N LEU A 19 10.14 -0.12 18.38
CA LEU A 19 9.55 1.21 18.54
C LEU A 19 10.68 2.25 18.53
N ARG A 20 10.48 3.34 17.80
CA ARG A 20 11.37 4.49 17.79
C ARG A 20 11.26 5.20 19.13
N HIS A 21 12.40 5.53 19.73
CA HIS A 21 12.43 6.17 21.05
C HIS A 21 11.77 7.56 21.08
N ALA A 22 11.77 8.28 19.95
CA ALA A 22 11.30 9.66 19.88
C ALA A 22 9.77 9.78 19.94
N ASP A 23 9.04 8.87 19.30
CA ASP A 23 7.59 8.98 19.08
C ASP A 23 6.82 7.66 19.33
N GLY A 24 7.52 6.58 19.68
CA GLY A 24 6.90 5.28 19.90
C GLY A 24 6.41 4.59 18.62
N ILE A 25 6.68 5.14 17.43
CA ILE A 25 6.26 4.55 16.15
C ILE A 25 7.13 3.33 15.86
N ARG A 26 6.51 2.23 15.43
CA ARG A 26 7.24 1.03 15.02
C ARG A 26 8.02 1.31 13.74
N GLY A 27 9.34 1.13 13.77
CA GLY A 27 10.23 1.29 12.62
C GLY A 27 11.11 0.07 12.38
N VAL A 28 11.76 0.04 11.22
CA VAL A 28 12.68 -1.03 10.81
C VAL A 28 14.10 -0.47 10.79
N PHE A 29 15.00 -1.08 11.54
CA PHE A 29 16.35 -0.56 11.80
C PHE A 29 17.41 -1.54 11.31
N SER A 30 18.49 -1.02 10.74
CA SER A 30 19.60 -1.85 10.26
C SER A 30 20.43 -2.39 11.42
N LEU A 31 20.72 -3.69 11.43
CA LEU A 31 21.62 -4.30 12.43
C LEU A 31 23.10 -4.22 12.05
N LYS A 32 23.40 -3.80 10.81
CA LYS A 32 24.75 -3.63 10.27
C LYS A 32 24.87 -2.31 9.48
N PRO A 33 26.06 -1.75 9.27
CA PRO A 33 26.21 -0.65 8.33
C PRO A 33 25.91 -1.13 6.90
N LEU A 34 25.32 -0.27 6.07
CA LEU A 34 25.05 -0.51 4.66
C LEU A 34 25.67 0.62 3.85
N ARG A 35 26.35 0.29 2.76
CA ARG A 35 26.79 1.29 1.77
C ARG A 35 25.67 1.66 0.82
N ARG A 36 25.77 2.84 0.22
CA ARG A 36 24.91 3.25 -0.90
C ARG A 36 24.89 2.14 -1.98
N GLY A 37 23.70 1.79 -2.44
CA GLY A 37 23.47 0.75 -3.44
C GLY A 37 23.38 -0.67 -2.88
N GLU A 38 23.64 -0.90 -1.59
CA GLU A 38 23.47 -2.24 -1.02
C GLU A 38 21.99 -2.66 -0.99
N LEU A 39 21.76 -3.96 -1.21
CA LEU A 39 20.44 -4.56 -1.10
C LEU A 39 19.97 -4.54 0.36
N ILE A 40 18.81 -3.94 0.60
CA ILE A 40 18.15 -3.96 1.91
C ILE A 40 17.19 -5.15 1.97
N LEU A 41 16.24 -5.23 1.03
CA LEU A 41 15.32 -6.35 0.90
C LEU A 41 14.95 -6.60 -0.57
N SER A 42 14.71 -7.85 -0.90
CA SER A 42 14.19 -8.32 -2.18
C SER A 42 13.05 -9.30 -1.89
N LEU A 43 11.87 -9.05 -2.46
CA LEU A 43 10.66 -9.83 -2.20
C LEU A 43 10.09 -10.38 -3.51
N PRO A 44 9.91 -11.70 -3.65
CA PRO A 44 9.29 -12.27 -4.83
C PRO A 44 7.89 -11.71 -5.06
N LEU A 45 7.54 -11.41 -6.33
CA LEU A 45 6.21 -10.86 -6.67
C LEU A 45 5.06 -11.79 -6.31
N ARG A 46 5.30 -13.10 -6.19
CA ARG A 46 4.30 -14.06 -5.69
C ARG A 46 3.86 -13.83 -4.25
N TYR A 47 4.47 -12.89 -3.52
CA TYR A 47 4.03 -12.47 -2.18
C TYR A 47 3.56 -11.01 -2.14
N CYS A 48 3.52 -10.33 -3.29
CA CYS A 48 3.16 -8.93 -3.40
C CYS A 48 1.85 -8.81 -4.18
N TYR A 49 1.04 -7.82 -3.81
CA TYR A 49 -0.19 -7.49 -4.53
C TYR A 49 -0.04 -6.17 -5.26
N PHE A 50 -0.60 -6.10 -6.46
CA PHE A 50 -0.62 -4.89 -7.28
C PHE A 50 -2.02 -4.31 -7.24
N ALA A 51 -2.18 -3.13 -6.63
CA ALA A 51 -3.46 -2.48 -6.45
C ALA A 51 -3.90 -1.70 -7.70
N GLN A 52 -2.95 -1.04 -8.37
CA GLN A 52 -3.21 -0.21 -9.55
C GLN A 52 -1.92 -0.01 -10.35
N PHE A 53 -2.05 0.34 -11.63
CA PHE A 53 -0.97 0.90 -12.44
C PHE A 53 -1.20 2.39 -12.63
N GLY A 54 -0.25 3.23 -12.23
CA GLY A 54 -0.36 4.69 -12.28
C GLY A 54 -1.50 5.24 -11.42
N PRO A 55 -1.23 6.01 -10.35
CA PRO A 55 -2.30 6.73 -9.65
C PRO A 55 -2.89 7.86 -10.53
N ASP A 56 -2.06 8.43 -11.42
CA ASP A 56 -2.42 9.51 -12.36
C ASP A 56 -2.34 9.04 -13.81
N ASP A 57 -3.20 9.59 -14.67
CA ASP A 57 -3.26 9.29 -16.12
C ASP A 57 -1.90 9.45 -16.82
N LYS A 58 -1.02 10.32 -16.32
CA LYS A 58 0.31 10.59 -16.92
C LYS A 58 1.31 9.45 -16.76
N HIS A 59 1.19 8.65 -15.70
CA HIS A 59 2.14 7.56 -15.37
C HIS A 59 1.47 6.18 -15.45
N ARG A 60 0.19 6.18 -15.83
CA ARG A 60 -0.61 4.99 -16.09
C ARG A 60 -0.27 4.48 -17.49
N PRO A 61 0.06 3.19 -17.66
CA PRO A 61 0.12 2.61 -18.99
C PRO A 61 -1.24 2.78 -19.69
N ASP A 62 -1.29 3.18 -20.96
CA ASP A 62 -2.55 3.39 -21.68
C ASP A 62 -3.52 2.20 -21.59
N TRP A 63 -2.98 0.96 -21.59
CA TRP A 63 -3.76 -0.27 -21.46
C TRP A 63 -4.29 -0.52 -20.06
N ALA A 64 -3.77 0.14 -19.03
CA ALA A 64 -4.19 -0.10 -17.65
C ALA A 64 -5.61 0.41 -17.36
N SER A 65 -6.14 1.31 -18.19
CA SER A 65 -7.54 1.77 -18.16
C SER A 65 -8.50 0.86 -18.94
N THR A 66 -7.98 -0.15 -19.64
CA THR A 66 -8.80 -1.02 -20.48
C THR A 66 -9.17 -2.32 -19.76
N PRO A 67 -10.19 -3.06 -20.25
CA PRO A 67 -10.50 -4.41 -19.75
C PRO A 67 -9.31 -5.37 -19.82
N GLU A 68 -8.40 -5.21 -20.80
CA GLU A 68 -7.14 -5.96 -20.89
C GLU A 68 -6.23 -5.66 -19.69
N GLY A 69 -6.16 -4.40 -19.25
CA GLY A 69 -5.38 -4.03 -18.08
C GLY A 69 -5.93 -4.55 -16.77
N ALA A 70 -7.24 -4.49 -16.59
CA ALA A 70 -7.92 -5.15 -15.47
C ALA A 70 -7.63 -6.66 -15.45
N ARG A 71 -7.71 -7.33 -16.62
CA ARG A 71 -7.34 -8.75 -16.77
C ARG A 71 -5.88 -9.02 -16.41
N GLN A 72 -4.97 -8.14 -16.81
CA GLN A 72 -3.54 -8.28 -16.54
C GLN A 72 -3.21 -8.11 -15.04
N LEU A 73 -3.82 -7.13 -14.38
CA LEU A 73 -3.70 -6.94 -12.94
C LEU A 73 -4.19 -8.17 -12.17
N ARG A 74 -5.33 -8.74 -12.58
CA ARG A 74 -5.84 -10.00 -12.02
C ARG A 74 -4.87 -11.15 -12.23
N ARG A 75 -4.27 -11.27 -13.43
CA ARG A 75 -3.27 -12.32 -13.71
C ARG A 75 -2.03 -12.21 -12.81
N TRP A 76 -1.58 -11.00 -12.50
CA TRP A 76 -0.43 -10.79 -11.61
C TRP A 76 -0.75 -11.06 -10.14
N ASN A 77 -1.97 -10.77 -9.72
CA ASN A 77 -2.45 -11.08 -8.37
C ASN A 77 -2.94 -12.54 -8.24
N ARG A 78 -3.12 -13.26 -9.36
CA ARG A 78 -3.51 -14.67 -9.36
C ARG A 78 -2.35 -15.53 -8.85
N GLY A 79 -2.62 -16.35 -7.84
CA GLY A 79 -1.62 -17.27 -7.29
C GLY A 79 -0.60 -16.58 -6.37
N VAL A 80 -0.89 -15.36 -5.88
CA VAL A 80 -0.14 -14.77 -4.78
C VAL A 80 -0.30 -15.65 -3.55
N ALA A 81 0.82 -16.01 -2.93
CA ALA A 81 0.91 -17.00 -1.88
C ALA A 81 0.76 -16.42 -0.45
N LEU A 82 0.68 -15.09 -0.31
CA LEU A 82 0.64 -14.45 1.02
C LEU A 82 -0.70 -14.68 1.73
N LEU A 83 -1.82 -14.48 1.04
CA LEU A 83 -3.19 -14.69 1.54
C LEU A 83 -4.00 -15.40 0.43
N PRO A 84 -4.07 -16.74 0.42
CA PRO A 84 -4.69 -17.51 -0.66
C PRO A 84 -6.15 -17.12 -0.95
N GLU A 85 -6.92 -16.82 0.09
CA GLU A 85 -8.33 -16.41 0.02
C GLU A 85 -8.56 -15.09 -0.76
N THR A 86 -7.52 -14.27 -0.92
CA THR A 86 -7.61 -12.97 -1.63
C THR A 86 -8.08 -13.15 -3.07
N TRP A 87 -7.72 -14.26 -3.72
CA TRP A 87 -8.14 -14.53 -5.10
C TRP A 87 -9.66 -14.63 -5.23
N THR A 88 -10.32 -15.31 -4.29
CA THR A 88 -11.78 -15.46 -4.27
C THR A 88 -12.45 -14.09 -4.13
N TRP A 89 -11.96 -13.24 -3.23
CA TRP A 89 -12.48 -11.88 -3.05
C TRP A 89 -12.19 -10.98 -4.25
N LEU A 90 -11.02 -11.11 -4.87
CA LEU A 90 -10.66 -10.35 -6.06
C LEU A 90 -11.60 -10.67 -7.24
N GLN A 91 -12.09 -11.92 -7.34
CA GLN A 91 -13.10 -12.29 -8.34
C GLN A 91 -14.45 -11.63 -8.04
N ARG A 92 -14.87 -11.57 -6.78
CA ARG A 92 -16.14 -10.96 -6.33
C ARG A 92 -16.15 -9.44 -6.48
N PHE A 93 -15.04 -8.79 -6.19
CA PHE A 93 -14.90 -7.33 -6.25
C PHE A 93 -14.48 -6.81 -7.65
N SER A 94 -14.34 -7.69 -8.63
CA SER A 94 -13.99 -7.31 -9.99
C SER A 94 -15.19 -6.68 -10.70
N SER A 95 -14.95 -5.65 -11.53
CA SER A 95 -15.98 -5.02 -12.38
C SER A 95 -16.71 -6.01 -13.30
N ASP A 96 -16.03 -7.09 -13.65
CA ASP A 96 -16.52 -8.14 -14.55
C ASP A 96 -17.28 -9.26 -13.82
N ALA A 97 -17.56 -9.11 -12.52
CA ALA A 97 -18.29 -10.11 -11.74
C ALA A 97 -19.75 -10.19 -12.25
N PRO A 98 -20.26 -11.38 -12.61
CA PRO A 98 -21.58 -11.54 -13.20
C PRO A 98 -22.74 -11.36 -12.21
N SER A 99 -22.46 -11.31 -10.91
CA SER A 99 -23.41 -11.16 -9.80
C SER A 99 -22.79 -10.30 -8.72
N ASP A 100 -23.59 -9.42 -8.11
CA ASP A 100 -23.23 -8.58 -6.95
C ASP A 100 -22.06 -7.62 -7.20
N CYS A 101 -22.30 -6.58 -8.04
CA CYS A 101 -21.36 -5.47 -8.19
C CYS A 101 -21.23 -4.71 -6.86
N VAL A 102 -20.27 -5.11 -6.02
CA VAL A 102 -19.95 -4.41 -4.77
C VAL A 102 -19.44 -3.02 -5.11
N LEU A 103 -20.10 -1.99 -4.58
CA LEU A 103 -19.73 -0.62 -4.84
C LEU A 103 -18.47 -0.25 -4.04
N LEU A 104 -17.33 -0.16 -4.72
CA LEU A 104 -16.03 0.23 -4.13
C LEU A 104 -15.73 1.73 -4.24
N THR A 105 -16.74 2.53 -4.56
CA THR A 105 -16.66 3.98 -4.64
C THR A 105 -17.77 4.58 -3.82
N SER A 106 -17.44 5.50 -2.91
CA SER A 106 -18.41 6.28 -2.15
C SER A 106 -18.25 7.76 -2.47
N GLY A 107 -19.36 8.49 -2.47
CA GLY A 107 -19.41 9.94 -2.62
C GLY A 107 -20.22 10.57 -1.51
N VAL A 108 -19.68 11.61 -0.87
CA VAL A 108 -20.35 12.41 0.16
C VAL A 108 -20.39 13.86 -0.32
N SER A 109 -21.57 14.48 -0.24
CA SER A 109 -21.70 15.91 -0.56
C SER A 109 -21.36 16.72 0.68
N ALA A 110 -20.33 17.57 0.58
CA ALA A 110 -19.97 18.52 1.61
C ALA A 110 -20.62 19.88 1.32
N GLU A 111 -21.36 20.40 2.29
CA GLU A 111 -21.72 21.82 2.31
C GLU A 111 -20.52 22.59 2.86
N LEU A 112 -19.76 23.27 1.97
CA LEU A 112 -18.73 24.19 2.44
C LEU A 112 -19.39 25.29 3.29
N PRO A 113 -18.93 25.56 4.53
CA PRO A 113 -19.40 26.71 5.25
C PRO A 113 -19.08 27.98 4.43
N PRO A 114 -19.98 28.97 4.38
CA PRO A 114 -19.73 30.24 3.70
C PRO A 114 -18.68 31.02 4.48
N THR A 115 -17.41 30.67 4.31
CA THR A 115 -16.31 31.42 4.91
C THR A 115 -15.92 32.52 3.95
N GLY A 116 -16.39 33.73 4.31
CA GLY A 116 -15.95 34.96 3.72
C GLY A 116 -14.43 35.08 3.79
N ARG A 117 -13.81 35.10 2.61
CA ARG A 117 -12.62 35.90 2.32
C ARG A 117 -12.78 36.53 0.94
N THR A 118 -13.67 37.52 0.89
CA THR A 118 -13.40 38.74 0.13
C THR A 118 -12.15 39.38 0.73
N SER A 119 -11.05 39.32 0.02
CA SER A 119 -10.03 40.36 0.11
C SER A 119 -9.48 40.66 -1.29
N ALA A 120 -10.04 41.73 -1.85
CA ALA A 120 -9.45 42.67 -2.79
C ALA A 120 -9.07 42.17 -4.19
N HIS A 121 -10.05 42.10 -5.09
CA HIS A 121 -10.19 43.08 -6.18
C HIS A 121 -11.39 42.65 -7.03
N GLU A 122 -12.49 43.38 -6.95
CA GLU A 122 -13.45 43.59 -8.05
C GLU A 122 -14.56 44.52 -7.53
N GLU A 123 -14.38 45.81 -7.77
CA GLU A 123 -15.51 46.75 -7.81
C GLU A 123 -16.34 46.39 -9.05
N GLY A 124 -17.58 45.95 -8.84
CA GLY A 124 -18.52 45.76 -9.95
C GLY A 124 -19.70 44.86 -9.58
N ASN A 125 -20.81 45.49 -9.21
CA ASN A 125 -22.19 44.98 -9.23
C ASN A 125 -22.39 43.57 -9.81
N ASN A 126 -22.94 42.68 -8.98
CA ASN A 126 -24.21 42.01 -9.26
C ASN A 126 -24.65 41.21 -8.03
N ASP A 127 -25.86 41.50 -7.55
CA ASP A 127 -26.63 40.65 -6.64
C ASP A 127 -26.99 39.36 -7.41
N ASP A 128 -26.12 38.36 -7.33
CA ASP A 128 -26.48 36.99 -7.66
C ASP A 128 -26.19 36.15 -6.41
N VAL A 129 -27.26 35.67 -5.77
CA VAL A 129 -27.17 34.72 -4.66
C VAL A 129 -26.70 33.40 -5.26
N GLY A 130 -25.39 33.30 -5.50
CA GLY A 130 -24.76 32.07 -5.93
C GLY A 130 -24.92 31.03 -4.84
N LEU A 131 -25.92 30.15 -4.98
CA LEU A 131 -25.96 28.90 -4.21
C LEU A 131 -24.61 28.21 -4.42
N ALA A 132 -23.80 28.13 -3.37
CA ALA A 132 -22.59 27.34 -3.39
C ALA A 132 -22.97 25.91 -3.77
N SER A 133 -22.58 25.47 -4.96
CA SER A 133 -22.85 24.11 -5.41
C SER A 133 -22.16 23.14 -4.43
N PRO A 134 -22.84 22.08 -3.97
CA PRO A 134 -22.23 21.13 -3.03
C PRO A 134 -20.98 20.53 -3.66
N VAL A 135 -19.88 20.49 -2.90
CA VAL A 135 -18.65 19.83 -3.34
C VAL A 135 -18.80 18.35 -3.00
N VAL A 136 -18.83 17.50 -4.04
CA VAL A 136 -18.89 16.06 -3.86
C VAL A 136 -17.49 15.52 -3.64
N PHE A 137 -17.24 14.98 -2.45
CA PHE A 137 -16.03 14.24 -2.14
C PHE A 137 -16.24 12.78 -2.51
N SER A 138 -15.43 12.23 -3.41
CA SER A 138 -15.52 10.82 -3.81
C SER A 138 -14.24 10.07 -3.47
N LEU A 139 -14.37 8.88 -2.89
CA LEU A 139 -13.26 7.98 -2.60
C LEU A 139 -13.50 6.63 -3.27
N THR A 140 -12.49 6.16 -3.98
CA THR A 140 -12.48 4.84 -4.61
C THR A 140 -11.40 3.96 -3.98
N VAL A 141 -11.73 2.69 -3.75
CA VAL A 141 -10.83 1.63 -3.30
C VAL A 141 -10.66 0.63 -4.45
N SER A 142 -9.43 0.18 -4.72
CA SER A 142 -9.19 -0.82 -5.74
C SER A 142 -9.74 -2.20 -5.31
N PRO A 143 -10.13 -3.07 -6.26
CA PRO A 143 -10.58 -4.44 -5.93
C PRO A 143 -9.55 -5.24 -5.12
N VAL A 144 -8.26 -4.93 -5.29
CA VAL A 144 -7.17 -5.60 -4.57
C VAL A 144 -7.09 -5.10 -3.13
N GLU A 145 -7.22 -3.80 -2.88
CA GLU A 145 -7.32 -3.26 -1.52
C GLU A 145 -8.52 -3.86 -0.78
N ALA A 146 -9.70 -3.88 -1.43
CA ALA A 146 -10.91 -4.46 -0.87
C ALA A 146 -10.75 -5.96 -0.55
N ALA A 147 -10.16 -6.72 -1.48
CA ALA A 147 -9.90 -8.15 -1.29
C ALA A 147 -8.91 -8.41 -0.15
N LEU A 148 -7.86 -7.61 -0.04
CA LEU A 148 -6.90 -7.71 1.06
C LEU A 148 -7.54 -7.36 2.41
N ALA A 149 -8.26 -6.25 2.48
CA ALA A 149 -8.93 -5.83 3.71
C ALA A 149 -9.90 -6.91 4.19
N THR A 150 -10.70 -7.47 3.29
CA THR A 150 -11.66 -8.54 3.61
C THR A 150 -10.95 -9.83 4.06
N ALA A 151 -9.90 -10.25 3.34
CA ALA A 151 -9.13 -11.44 3.70
C ALA A 151 -8.46 -11.31 5.09
N ILE A 152 -7.85 -10.16 5.36
CA ILE A 152 -7.22 -9.85 6.65
C ILE A 152 -8.28 -9.82 7.75
N ALA A 153 -9.41 -9.13 7.53
CA ALA A 153 -10.50 -9.02 8.50
C ALA A 153 -11.07 -10.39 8.86
N LEU A 154 -11.42 -11.23 7.89
CA LEU A 154 -11.96 -12.57 8.16
C LEU A 154 -10.96 -13.47 8.90
N ARG A 155 -9.69 -13.46 8.49
CA ARG A 155 -8.66 -14.26 9.17
C ARG A 155 -8.43 -13.77 10.59
N TYR A 156 -8.42 -12.46 10.81
CA TYR A 156 -8.30 -11.85 12.13
C TYR A 156 -9.54 -12.17 12.99
N PHE A 157 -10.74 -11.98 12.47
CA PHE A 157 -12.01 -12.19 13.17
C PHE A 157 -12.11 -13.60 13.75
N TYR A 158 -12.05 -14.63 12.89
CA TYR A 158 -12.23 -16.01 13.36
C TYR A 158 -11.09 -16.49 14.26
N ARG A 159 -9.83 -16.12 13.95
CA ARG A 159 -8.67 -16.66 14.66
C ARG A 159 -8.34 -15.88 15.93
N ARG A 160 -8.37 -14.55 15.85
CA ARG A 160 -7.81 -13.66 16.88
C ARG A 160 -8.89 -12.99 17.71
N ALA A 161 -9.97 -12.53 17.08
CA ALA A 161 -11.07 -11.89 17.81
C ALA A 161 -11.96 -12.93 18.53
N LEU A 162 -12.32 -14.02 17.83
CA LEU A 162 -13.13 -15.11 18.38
C LEU A 162 -12.30 -16.23 19.02
N HIS A 163 -10.97 -16.17 18.93
CA HIS A 163 -10.05 -17.19 19.45
C HIS A 163 -10.34 -18.64 18.99
N LEU A 164 -10.92 -18.83 17.80
CA LEU A 164 -11.29 -20.16 17.33
C LEU A 164 -10.06 -20.97 16.90
N THR A 165 -9.98 -22.20 17.38
CA THR A 165 -8.90 -23.11 17.01
C THR A 165 -9.01 -23.53 15.54
N PRO A 166 -7.89 -23.92 14.88
CA PRO A 166 -7.94 -24.50 13.53
C PRO A 166 -8.88 -25.70 13.42
N ALA A 167 -8.98 -26.53 14.46
CA ALA A 167 -9.86 -27.69 14.50
C ALA A 167 -11.35 -27.27 14.47
N THR A 168 -11.73 -26.30 15.32
CA THR A 168 -13.10 -25.76 15.35
C THR A 168 -13.50 -25.13 14.01
N ARG A 169 -12.57 -24.38 13.39
CA ARG A 169 -12.83 -23.76 12.09
C ARG A 169 -13.01 -24.79 10.97
N ALA A 170 -12.21 -25.86 10.99
CA ALA A 170 -12.35 -26.96 10.04
C ALA A 170 -13.65 -27.75 10.25
N GLU A 171 -14.01 -28.04 11.50
CA GLU A 171 -15.25 -28.75 11.86
C GLU A 171 -16.49 -27.99 11.39
N LYS A 172 -16.54 -26.68 11.68
CA LYS A 172 -17.67 -25.81 11.31
C LYS A 172 -17.60 -25.28 9.89
N HIS A 173 -16.53 -25.58 9.14
CA HIS A 173 -16.29 -25.08 7.79
C HIS A 173 -16.40 -23.55 7.70
N ILE A 174 -15.82 -22.83 8.68
CA ILE A 174 -15.91 -21.38 8.78
C ILE A 174 -14.55 -20.70 8.58
N GLY A 175 -14.58 -19.56 7.90
CA GLY A 175 -13.45 -18.68 7.74
C GLY A 175 -12.31 -19.26 6.88
N PRO A 176 -11.21 -18.49 6.74
CA PRO A 176 -10.11 -18.91 5.87
C PRO A 176 -9.39 -20.16 6.39
N PRO A 177 -8.94 -21.06 5.49
CA PRO A 177 -8.24 -22.27 5.90
C PRO A 177 -6.93 -21.94 6.66
N PRO A 178 -6.49 -22.83 7.57
CA PRO A 178 -5.24 -22.65 8.31
C PRO A 178 -4.06 -22.46 7.36
N ASN A 179 -3.27 -21.41 7.56
CA ASN A 179 -2.09 -21.13 6.75
C ASN A 179 -1.10 -20.33 7.58
N GLU A 180 0.01 -20.96 7.97
CA GLU A 180 0.94 -20.36 8.92
C GLU A 180 1.59 -19.07 8.41
N LEU A 181 1.80 -18.93 7.10
CA LEU A 181 2.36 -17.72 6.51
C LEU A 181 1.36 -16.56 6.60
N ALA A 182 0.13 -16.79 6.14
CA ALA A 182 -0.98 -15.83 6.19
C ALA A 182 -1.28 -15.40 7.64
N ASP A 183 -1.35 -16.39 8.53
CA ASP A 183 -1.60 -16.22 9.97
C ASP A 183 -0.52 -15.33 10.61
N ARG A 184 0.76 -15.61 10.38
CA ARG A 184 1.85 -14.77 10.88
C ARG A 184 1.86 -13.39 10.25
N PHE A 185 1.52 -13.28 8.97
CA PHE A 185 1.44 -11.98 8.30
C PHE A 185 0.38 -11.10 8.99
N VAL A 186 -0.85 -11.61 9.17
CA VAL A 186 -1.93 -10.91 9.84
C VAL A 186 -1.58 -10.55 11.29
N ASP A 187 -0.87 -11.42 12.02
CA ASP A 187 -0.44 -11.11 13.40
C ASP A 187 0.59 -9.97 13.50
N ASN A 188 1.30 -9.67 12.41
CA ASN A 188 2.26 -8.56 12.39
C ASN A 188 1.61 -7.22 12.01
N LEU A 189 0.37 -7.24 11.51
CA LEU A 189 -0.37 -6.02 11.21
C LEU A 189 -0.83 -5.34 12.51
N PRO A 190 -0.85 -4.00 12.56
CA PRO A 190 -1.22 -3.27 13.78
C PRO A 190 -2.74 -3.21 14.00
N VAL A 191 -3.49 -4.26 13.68
CA VAL A 191 -4.96 -4.29 13.81
C VAL A 191 -5.39 -4.04 15.26
N ASP A 192 -4.76 -4.72 16.23
CA ASP A 192 -5.03 -4.53 17.66
C ASP A 192 -4.84 -3.06 18.11
N LEU A 193 -3.87 -2.36 17.51
CA LEU A 193 -3.61 -0.96 17.82
C LEU A 193 -4.78 -0.10 17.35
N TYR A 194 -5.18 -0.23 16.09
CA TYR A 194 -6.27 0.55 15.53
C TYR A 194 -7.63 0.24 16.16
N LEU A 195 -7.89 -1.02 16.54
CA LEU A 195 -9.11 -1.36 17.29
C LEU A 195 -9.13 -0.72 18.69
N LYS A 196 -7.97 -0.62 19.35
CA LYS A 196 -7.88 -0.05 20.70
C LYS A 196 -8.00 1.48 20.71
N TRP A 197 -7.33 2.14 19.76
CA TRP A 197 -7.20 3.60 19.74
C TRP A 197 -8.23 4.27 18.81
N GLY A 198 -8.95 3.48 18.01
CA GLY A 198 -9.78 3.97 16.92
C GLY A 198 -8.95 4.30 15.67
N VAL A 199 -9.65 4.44 14.55
CA VAL A 199 -9.11 5.03 13.33
C VAL A 199 -9.57 6.48 13.27
N GLU A 200 -8.68 7.40 13.64
CA GLU A 200 -8.92 8.81 13.34
C GLU A 200 -8.71 9.07 11.85
N THR A 201 -9.39 10.10 11.35
CA THR A 201 -9.42 10.55 9.96
C THR A 201 -8.02 10.55 9.30
N LEU A 202 -7.91 10.10 8.04
CA LEU A 202 -6.63 9.93 7.32
C LEU A 202 -5.74 11.20 7.28
N TYR A 203 -6.29 12.38 7.55
CA TYR A 203 -5.63 13.68 7.48
C TYR A 203 -6.22 14.63 8.53
N GLY A 204 -5.43 15.54 9.12
CA GLY A 204 -5.94 16.56 10.07
C GLY A 204 -6.63 17.75 9.39
N ASP A 205 -7.26 17.54 8.23
CA ASP A 205 -7.91 18.54 7.38
C ASP A 205 -9.44 18.41 7.54
N PRO A 206 -10.26 19.47 7.59
CA PRO A 206 -11.72 19.36 7.54
C PRO A 206 -12.26 18.40 6.47
N ALA A 207 -11.61 18.27 5.30
CA ALA A 207 -11.96 17.30 4.26
C ALA A 207 -11.78 15.81 4.65
N SER A 208 -11.20 15.56 5.83
CA SER A 208 -10.88 14.22 6.30
C SER A 208 -12.07 13.52 6.97
N GLY A 209 -13.06 14.28 7.44
CA GLY A 209 -14.30 13.76 7.97
C GLY A 209 -15.13 13.10 6.87
N GLU A 210 -15.29 13.76 5.72
CA GLU A 210 -15.99 13.22 4.57
C GLU A 210 -15.27 12.02 3.97
N ALA A 211 -13.93 12.07 3.91
CA ALA A 211 -13.13 10.93 3.48
C ALA A 211 -13.31 9.71 4.40
N HIS A 212 -13.42 9.91 5.72
CA HIS A 212 -13.70 8.83 6.68
C HIS A 212 -15.07 8.22 6.43
N VAL A 213 -16.12 9.03 6.29
CA VAL A 213 -17.48 8.55 5.97
C VAL A 213 -17.48 7.74 4.67
N CYS A 214 -16.73 8.14 3.65
CA CYS A 214 -16.59 7.34 2.44
C CYS A 214 -15.97 5.97 2.70
N VAL A 215 -14.94 5.89 3.55
CA VAL A 215 -14.31 4.60 3.90
C VAL A 215 -15.27 3.74 4.71
N GLU A 216 -16.06 4.31 5.63
CA GLU A 216 -17.10 3.59 6.38
C GLU A 216 -18.17 3.00 5.46
N GLN A 217 -18.68 3.77 4.50
CA GLN A 217 -19.65 3.26 3.52
C GLN A 217 -19.07 2.11 2.68
N ILE A 218 -17.81 2.23 2.26
CA ILE A 218 -17.14 1.14 1.55
C ILE A 218 -16.99 -0.09 2.47
N ALA A 219 -16.63 0.10 3.74
CA ALA A 219 -16.53 -1.00 4.71
C ALA A 219 -17.87 -1.75 4.87
N GLN A 220 -18.98 -1.02 4.95
CA GLN A 220 -20.33 -1.59 4.99
C GLN A 220 -20.63 -2.41 3.72
N ASN A 221 -20.27 -1.91 2.54
CA ASN A 221 -20.43 -2.66 1.29
C ASN A 221 -19.59 -3.96 1.29
N LEU A 222 -18.39 -3.94 1.88
CA LEU A 222 -17.58 -5.15 2.04
C LEU A 222 -18.22 -6.15 3.02
N ARG A 223 -18.85 -5.65 4.09
CA ARG A 223 -19.60 -6.49 5.03
C ARG A 223 -20.75 -7.19 4.32
N ASP A 224 -21.57 -6.45 3.59
CA ASP A 224 -22.74 -7.00 2.92
C ASP A 224 -22.32 -8.05 1.87
N ALA A 225 -21.20 -7.82 1.17
CA ALA A 225 -20.58 -8.82 0.30
C ALA A 225 -20.11 -10.06 1.07
N ALA A 226 -19.54 -9.89 2.27
CA ALA A 226 -19.13 -11.00 3.11
C ALA A 226 -20.32 -11.84 3.59
N LEU A 227 -21.39 -11.20 4.04
CA LEU A 227 -22.63 -11.86 4.48
C LEU A 227 -23.33 -12.59 3.32
N THR A 228 -23.39 -11.98 2.13
CA THR A 228 -24.00 -12.58 0.94
C THR A 228 -23.34 -13.89 0.54
N HIS A 229 -22.04 -14.03 0.79
CA HIS A 229 -21.27 -15.21 0.43
C HIS A 229 -20.93 -16.12 1.62
N ALA A 230 -21.40 -15.79 2.82
CA ALA A 230 -21.21 -16.59 4.01
C ALA A 230 -22.09 -17.84 3.95
N ASN A 231 -21.55 -18.99 4.36
CA ASN A 231 -22.42 -20.14 4.65
C ASN A 231 -23.24 -19.91 5.93
N THR A 232 -24.21 -20.77 6.22
CA THR A 232 -25.12 -20.61 7.37
C THR A 232 -24.38 -20.46 8.71
N GLU A 233 -23.28 -21.18 8.92
CA GLU A 233 -22.50 -21.08 10.15
C GLU A 233 -21.67 -19.80 10.19
N GLU A 234 -21.04 -19.42 9.07
CA GLU A 234 -20.33 -18.15 8.96
C GLU A 234 -21.25 -16.97 9.21
N TYR A 235 -22.45 -16.97 8.61
CA TYR A 235 -23.45 -15.94 8.78
C TYR A 235 -23.83 -15.78 10.25
N ARG A 236 -24.07 -16.88 10.97
CA ARG A 236 -24.41 -16.84 12.42
C ARG A 236 -23.33 -16.15 13.23
N PHE A 237 -22.06 -16.47 13.01
CA PHE A 237 -20.96 -15.81 13.72
C PHE A 237 -20.84 -14.32 13.36
N LEU A 238 -20.99 -13.98 12.08
CA LEU A 238 -20.88 -12.60 11.61
C LEU A 238 -22.05 -11.74 12.13
N ASP A 239 -23.25 -12.32 12.23
CA ASP A 239 -24.45 -11.68 12.77
C ASP A 239 -24.38 -11.50 14.29
N GLU A 240 -23.91 -12.52 15.02
CA GLU A 240 -23.74 -12.47 16.48
C GLU A 240 -22.75 -11.38 16.92
N PHE A 241 -21.69 -11.14 16.13
CA PHE A 241 -20.64 -10.17 16.42
C PHE A 241 -20.56 -9.06 15.35
N LEU A 242 -21.71 -8.58 14.88
CA LEU A 242 -21.82 -7.62 13.76
C LEU A 242 -20.95 -6.37 13.95
N SER A 243 -21.04 -5.70 15.11
CA SER A 243 -20.31 -4.46 15.38
C SER A 243 -18.80 -4.66 15.34
N LEU A 244 -18.32 -5.79 15.88
CA LEU A 244 -16.90 -6.13 15.88
C LEU A 244 -16.40 -6.38 14.46
N PHE A 245 -17.19 -7.02 13.61
CA PHE A 245 -16.80 -7.29 12.23
C PHE A 245 -16.81 -6.01 11.37
N ASP A 246 -17.77 -5.10 11.60
CA ASP A 246 -17.80 -3.77 10.98
C ASP A 246 -16.52 -2.97 11.31
N ASP A 247 -16.18 -2.86 12.60
CA ASP A 247 -14.96 -2.17 13.04
C ASP A 247 -13.70 -2.80 12.44
N LEU A 248 -13.67 -4.14 12.33
CA LEU A 248 -12.54 -4.85 11.73
C LEU A 248 -12.37 -4.55 10.25
N LEU A 249 -13.46 -4.53 9.47
CA LEU A 249 -13.39 -4.20 8.05
C LEU A 249 -12.91 -2.77 7.83
N LEU A 250 -13.43 -1.83 8.61
CA LEU A 250 -13.00 -0.43 8.61
C LEU A 250 -11.50 -0.32 8.92
N VAL A 251 -11.05 -0.88 10.04
CA VAL A 251 -9.64 -0.88 10.44
C VAL A 251 -8.76 -1.54 9.38
N CYS A 252 -9.18 -2.67 8.82
CA CYS A 252 -8.39 -3.38 7.81
C CYS A 252 -8.27 -2.57 6.51
N LEU A 253 -9.31 -1.82 6.11
CA LEU A 253 -9.23 -0.88 4.99
C LEU A 253 -8.19 0.22 5.25
N TYR A 254 -8.22 0.84 6.43
CA TYR A 254 -7.20 1.82 6.84
C TYR A 254 -5.79 1.24 6.84
N VAL A 255 -5.63 0.03 7.40
CA VAL A 255 -4.35 -0.68 7.47
C VAL A 255 -3.81 -0.97 6.07
N VAL A 256 -4.65 -1.47 5.16
CA VAL A 256 -4.25 -1.78 3.79
C VAL A 256 -3.94 -0.50 3.02
N ARG A 257 -4.84 0.47 3.01
CA ARG A 257 -4.71 1.71 2.24
C ARG A 257 -3.48 2.53 2.64
N SER A 258 -3.14 2.57 3.93
CA SER A 258 -1.91 3.22 4.42
C SER A 258 -0.61 2.50 4.06
N ARG A 259 -0.68 1.28 3.51
CA ARG A 259 0.46 0.40 3.18
C ARG A 259 0.60 0.08 1.69
N VAL A 260 -0.34 0.56 0.87
CA VAL A 260 -0.19 0.52 -0.58
C VAL A 260 0.75 1.65 -0.99
N LEU A 261 1.91 1.31 -1.54
CA LEU A 261 2.91 2.28 -1.96
C LEU A 261 2.93 2.38 -3.48
N THR A 262 2.93 3.60 -4.00
CA THR A 262 3.22 3.84 -5.41
C THR A 262 4.73 3.76 -5.63
N VAL A 263 5.17 2.83 -6.47
CA VAL A 263 6.58 2.55 -6.73
C VAL A 263 6.85 2.49 -8.24
N PRO A 264 8.09 2.79 -8.68
CA PRO A 264 8.47 2.61 -10.08
C PRO A 264 8.33 1.15 -10.52
N LEU A 265 7.89 0.95 -11.77
CA LEU A 265 7.72 -0.34 -12.41
C LEU A 265 8.72 -0.48 -13.56
N LEU A 266 9.74 -1.31 -13.38
CA LEU A 266 10.71 -1.63 -14.42
C LEU A 266 10.16 -2.74 -15.32
N GLY A 267 9.98 -2.39 -16.60
CA GLY A 267 9.50 -3.28 -17.66
C GLY A 267 10.47 -4.42 -17.99
N ARG A 268 10.04 -5.30 -18.92
CA ARG A 268 10.86 -6.41 -19.43
C ARG A 268 11.85 -5.98 -20.53
N THR A 269 11.60 -4.84 -21.17
CA THR A 269 12.40 -4.28 -22.25
C THR A 269 13.07 -2.99 -21.79
N GLU A 270 14.28 -2.73 -22.28
CA GLU A 270 15.10 -1.53 -22.01
C GLU A 270 14.52 -0.24 -22.63
N ALA A 271 13.21 -0.17 -22.86
CA ALA A 271 12.57 0.99 -23.46
C ALA A 271 12.52 2.14 -22.45
N ARG A 272 13.60 2.93 -22.46
CA ARG A 272 13.96 4.16 -21.73
C ARG A 272 12.92 5.30 -21.70
N ARG A 273 11.64 5.09 -22.03
CA ARG A 273 10.71 6.21 -22.29
C ARG A 273 9.46 6.31 -21.43
N GLU A 274 9.11 5.30 -20.64
CA GLU A 274 7.87 5.38 -19.85
C GLU A 274 8.20 5.21 -18.37
N GLU A 275 8.13 6.31 -17.62
CA GLU A 275 8.13 6.33 -16.16
C GLU A 275 6.85 5.66 -15.64
N LYS A 276 6.78 4.34 -15.77
CA LYS A 276 5.66 3.56 -15.26
C LYS A 276 5.79 3.44 -13.76
N VAL A 277 4.68 3.66 -13.07
CA VAL A 277 4.56 3.38 -11.64
C VAL A 277 3.43 2.39 -11.41
N CYS A 278 3.51 1.64 -10.33
CA CYS A 278 2.41 0.81 -9.86
C CYS A 278 2.24 0.96 -8.35
N SER A 279 1.00 0.78 -7.91
CA SER A 279 0.66 0.71 -6.50
C SER A 279 0.84 -0.74 -6.04
N VAL A 280 1.73 -0.96 -5.08
CA VAL A 280 2.09 -2.29 -4.57
C VAL A 280 1.82 -2.36 -3.07
N PHE A 281 1.22 -3.47 -2.65
CA PHE A 281 1.18 -3.90 -1.27
C PHE A 281 2.17 -5.07 -1.12
N ALA A 282 3.21 -4.89 -0.32
CA ALA A 282 4.24 -5.90 -0.13
C ALA A 282 4.59 -6.07 1.35
N PRO A 283 4.66 -7.31 1.87
CA PRO A 283 5.02 -7.54 3.26
C PRO A 283 6.44 -7.03 3.53
N LEU A 284 6.70 -6.46 4.71
CA LEU A 284 7.98 -5.88 5.15
C LEU A 284 8.29 -4.51 4.53
N LEU A 285 7.93 -4.30 3.27
CA LEU A 285 7.95 -2.97 2.66
C LEU A 285 6.98 -2.03 3.40
N ASP A 286 5.81 -2.56 3.76
CA ASP A 286 4.76 -1.92 4.55
C ASP A 286 5.17 -1.54 5.99
N GLY A 287 6.36 -1.96 6.44
CA GLY A 287 6.94 -1.61 7.73
C GLY A 287 8.00 -0.51 7.68
N LEU A 288 8.39 -0.04 6.49
CA LEU A 288 9.39 1.02 6.32
C LEU A 288 8.71 2.39 6.41
N ASN A 289 9.10 3.22 7.38
CA ASN A 289 8.45 4.51 7.63
C ASN A 289 8.80 5.59 6.59
N HIS A 290 7.97 6.63 6.53
CA HIS A 290 8.17 7.79 5.67
C HIS A 290 9.28 8.74 6.17
N GLN A 291 10.16 9.17 5.27
CA GLN A 291 11.08 10.30 5.46
C GLN A 291 11.30 11.02 4.11
N PRO A 292 10.69 12.19 3.87
CA PRO A 292 10.75 12.85 2.57
C PRO A 292 12.09 13.56 2.29
N LEU A 293 12.79 14.03 3.33
CA LEU A 293 13.97 14.88 3.13
C LEU A 293 15.23 14.08 2.77
N ARG A 294 15.43 12.95 3.44
CA ARG A 294 16.63 12.13 3.30
C ARG A 294 16.33 10.64 3.50
N PRO A 295 15.48 10.04 2.65
CA PRO A 295 15.15 8.62 2.75
C PRO A 295 16.43 7.80 2.69
N SER A 296 16.51 6.75 3.50
CA SER A 296 17.66 5.83 3.49
C SER A 296 17.53 4.75 2.41
N ALA A 297 16.35 4.57 1.84
CA ALA A 297 16.06 3.54 0.86
C ALA A 297 15.22 4.04 -0.32
N ALA A 298 15.34 3.33 -1.44
CA ALA A 298 14.47 3.44 -2.60
C ALA A 298 13.94 2.05 -2.96
N VAL A 299 12.73 2.00 -3.51
CA VAL A 299 12.01 0.77 -3.86
C VAL A 299 11.64 0.76 -5.34
N VAL A 300 11.62 -0.42 -5.94
CA VAL A 300 11.18 -0.63 -7.32
C VAL A 300 10.54 -2.01 -7.49
N VAL A 301 9.59 -2.13 -8.42
CA VAL A 301 9.11 -3.43 -8.91
C VAL A 301 9.88 -3.78 -10.18
N SER A 302 10.58 -4.91 -10.17
CA SER A 302 11.28 -5.45 -11.34
C SER A 302 10.50 -6.63 -11.91
N LEU A 303 9.88 -6.44 -13.08
CA LEU A 303 9.21 -7.54 -13.79
C LEU A 303 10.20 -8.57 -14.36
N ARG A 304 11.41 -8.12 -14.71
CA ARG A 304 12.50 -9.00 -15.20
C ARG A 304 12.99 -9.94 -14.10
N ARG A 305 13.24 -9.40 -12.89
CA ARG A 305 13.65 -10.23 -11.74
C ARG A 305 12.48 -10.91 -11.06
N ALA A 306 11.23 -10.53 -11.35
CA ALA A 306 10.03 -10.95 -10.63
C ALA A 306 10.13 -10.69 -9.12
N HIS A 307 10.64 -9.50 -8.74
CA HIS A 307 10.78 -9.08 -7.34
C HIS A 307 10.43 -7.59 -7.13
N VAL A 308 9.98 -7.25 -5.93
CA VAL A 308 10.11 -5.92 -5.34
C VAL A 308 11.51 -5.81 -4.75
N VAL A 309 12.26 -4.79 -5.12
CA VAL A 309 13.66 -4.59 -4.70
C VAL A 309 13.76 -3.28 -3.96
N VAL A 310 14.41 -3.29 -2.79
CA VAL A 310 14.71 -2.10 -2.00
C VAL A 310 16.22 -2.03 -1.77
N ARG A 311 16.81 -0.89 -2.07
CA ARG A 311 18.23 -0.65 -1.88
C ARG A 311 18.50 0.65 -1.15
N ALA A 312 19.67 0.73 -0.53
CA ALA A 312 20.12 1.92 0.17
C ALA A 312 20.43 3.05 -0.83
N THR A 313 19.84 4.23 -0.64
CA THR A 313 20.10 5.42 -1.48
C THR A 313 21.35 6.18 -1.05
N ARG A 314 21.81 5.92 0.17
CA ARG A 314 22.98 6.52 0.83
C ARG A 314 23.56 5.51 1.82
N ASP A 315 24.70 5.83 2.41
CA ASP A 315 25.22 5.06 3.51
C ASP A 315 24.27 5.11 4.72
N VAL A 316 24.04 3.96 5.33
CA VAL A 316 23.17 3.75 6.49
C VAL A 316 24.02 3.20 7.63
N ARG A 317 23.95 3.84 8.80
CA ARG A 317 24.69 3.42 9.98
C ARG A 317 24.01 2.22 10.64
N ARG A 318 24.80 1.45 11.39
CA ARG A 318 24.24 0.42 12.29
C ARG A 318 23.30 1.08 13.30
N GLY A 319 22.12 0.51 13.49
CA GLY A 319 21.08 1.01 14.38
C GLY A 319 20.26 2.16 13.79
N GLU A 320 20.53 2.59 12.55
CA GLU A 320 19.76 3.62 11.87
C GLU A 320 18.48 3.03 11.25
N GLU A 321 17.43 3.83 11.20
CA GLU A 321 16.15 3.46 10.61
C GLU A 321 16.19 3.44 9.08
N ILE A 322 15.58 2.41 8.50
CA ILE A 322 15.31 2.30 7.08
C ILE A 322 13.99 3.00 6.77
N THR A 323 14.05 4.00 5.90
CA THR A 323 12.95 4.91 5.58
C THR A 323 12.81 5.09 4.08
N LEU A 324 11.58 5.32 3.63
CA LEU A 324 11.20 5.57 2.24
C LEU A 324 10.58 6.95 2.09
N ASP A 325 10.62 7.50 0.89
CA ASP A 325 9.74 8.60 0.52
C ASP A 325 8.45 8.04 -0.09
N TYR A 326 7.31 8.16 0.62
CA TYR A 326 6.01 7.71 0.12
C TYR A 326 5.46 8.62 -0.98
N ARG A 327 5.99 9.84 -1.11
CA ARG A 327 5.59 10.84 -2.10
C ARG A 327 6.33 10.66 -3.42
N ALA A 328 7.40 9.87 -3.44
CA ALA A 328 8.18 9.61 -4.63
C ALA A 328 7.42 8.62 -5.55
N ALA A 329 6.40 9.13 -6.24
CA ALA A 329 5.91 8.48 -7.44
C ALA A 329 6.99 8.60 -8.53
N GLY A 330 7.61 7.48 -8.89
CA GLY A 330 8.64 7.44 -9.92
C GLY A 330 10.07 7.62 -9.38
N PRO A 331 11.09 7.25 -10.16
CA PRO A 331 12.49 7.43 -9.80
C PRO A 331 12.82 8.93 -9.82
N ARG A 332 12.49 9.66 -8.76
CA ARG A 332 13.04 11.00 -8.58
C ARG A 332 14.54 10.86 -8.36
N ALA A 333 15.31 11.42 -9.29
CA ALA A 333 16.72 11.62 -9.13
C ALA A 333 16.95 12.23 -7.74
N CYS A 334 17.85 11.63 -6.95
CA CYS A 334 18.46 12.33 -5.83
C CYS A 334 19.21 13.53 -6.42
N LEU A 335 18.52 14.64 -6.63
CA LEU A 335 19.17 15.92 -6.83
C LEU A 335 19.90 16.22 -5.52
N PRO A 336 21.19 16.53 -5.56
CA PRO A 336 21.81 17.18 -4.42
C PRO A 336 21.03 18.48 -4.21
N THR A 337 20.47 18.67 -3.01
CA THR A 337 20.20 20.01 -2.53
C THR A 337 21.53 20.75 -2.55
N HIS A 338 21.67 21.67 -3.50
CA HIS A 338 22.72 22.68 -3.48
C HIS A 338 22.53 23.48 -2.19
N ASP A 339 23.30 23.14 -1.16
CA ASP A 339 23.66 24.12 -0.14
C ASP A 339 24.58 25.12 -0.86
N ASP A 340 24.00 26.24 -1.25
CA ASP A 340 24.77 27.43 -1.59
C ASP A 340 25.37 27.98 -0.30
N SER A 341 26.64 27.68 -0.07
CA SER A 341 27.64 28.74 0.12
C SER A 341 29.05 28.19 0.30
N SER A 342 29.96 28.78 -0.47
CA SER A 342 31.43 28.79 -0.34
C SER A 342 32.24 27.60 -0.91
N ALA A 343 32.51 27.72 -2.20
CA ALA A 343 33.80 27.51 -2.88
C ALA A 343 34.85 26.59 -2.22
N THR A 344 35.15 25.47 -2.87
CA THR A 344 36.47 25.24 -3.48
C THR A 344 36.41 24.09 -4.47
N SER A 345 37.01 24.32 -5.63
CA SER A 345 37.11 23.43 -6.78
C SER A 345 37.60 22.01 -6.45
N LEU A 346 36.85 20.99 -6.89
CA LEU A 346 37.38 19.64 -7.13
C LEU A 346 37.17 19.27 -8.61
N PRO A 347 38.15 18.64 -9.29
CA PRO A 347 38.18 18.54 -10.75
C PRO A 347 37.43 17.33 -11.33
N TYR A 348 36.39 16.82 -10.66
CA TYR A 348 35.61 15.67 -11.12
C TYR A 348 34.12 16.01 -11.23
N ALA A 349 33.79 16.96 -12.11
CA ALA A 349 32.44 17.15 -12.59
C ALA A 349 32.18 16.17 -13.74
N VAL A 350 31.90 14.91 -13.41
CA VAL A 350 31.33 13.97 -14.39
C VAL A 350 29.87 14.40 -14.59
N ARG A 351 29.55 14.91 -15.78
CA ARG A 351 28.16 15.09 -16.23
C ARG A 351 27.43 13.76 -16.04
N MET A 352 26.52 13.71 -15.08
CA MET A 352 25.78 12.50 -14.71
C MET A 352 24.62 12.30 -15.70
N ASP A 353 24.74 11.28 -16.54
CA ASP A 353 23.69 10.81 -17.43
C ASP A 353 22.47 10.29 -16.63
N GLU A 354 21.25 10.52 -17.14
CA GLU A 354 19.94 10.20 -16.55
C GLU A 354 19.71 8.70 -16.26
N ASP A 355 20.70 7.85 -16.57
CA ASP A 355 20.65 6.39 -16.66
C ASP A 355 21.07 5.67 -15.35
N TRP A 356 21.28 6.39 -14.24
CA TRP A 356 21.93 5.86 -13.03
C TRP A 356 21.02 5.03 -12.11
N ALA A 357 19.71 5.33 -12.04
CA ALA A 357 18.77 4.67 -11.13
C ALA A 357 18.53 3.18 -11.50
N ALA A 358 18.53 2.87 -12.80
CA ALA A 358 18.39 1.51 -13.31
C ALA A 358 19.65 0.65 -13.03
N ARG A 359 20.86 1.24 -13.14
CA ARG A 359 22.13 0.53 -12.88
C ARG A 359 22.40 0.29 -11.40
N TYR A 360 21.99 1.20 -10.52
CA TYR A 360 22.20 1.06 -9.07
C TYR A 360 21.24 0.07 -8.40
N LEU A 361 20.02 -0.10 -8.95
CA LEU A 361 19.02 -1.04 -8.42
C LEU A 361 19.25 -2.49 -8.90
N MET A 362 20.03 -2.65 -9.97
CA MET A 362 20.27 -3.90 -10.67
C MET A 362 21.77 -4.01 -10.94
N GLU A 363 22.58 -4.45 -9.95
CA GLU A 363 23.93 -4.89 -10.30
C GLU A 363 23.83 -6.04 -11.31
N GLU A 364 24.58 -5.92 -12.40
CA GLU A 364 24.93 -7.00 -13.32
C GLU A 364 25.62 -8.08 -12.49
N ASP A 365 25.03 -9.28 -12.46
CA ASP A 365 25.83 -10.44 -12.11
C ASP A 365 26.94 -10.49 -13.16
N ARG A 366 28.17 -10.23 -12.71
CA ARG A 366 29.37 -10.65 -13.43
C ARG A 366 29.18 -12.13 -13.69
N LEU A 367 28.93 -12.47 -14.96
CA LEU A 367 29.22 -13.78 -15.49
C LEU A 367 30.67 -14.05 -15.11
N VAL A 368 30.85 -14.87 -14.08
CA VAL A 368 32.06 -15.65 -13.94
C VAL A 368 31.89 -16.70 -15.02
N ASP A 369 32.52 -16.45 -16.17
CA ASP A 369 32.80 -17.51 -17.12
C ASP A 369 33.67 -18.54 -16.39
N ASP A 370 33.13 -19.75 -16.25
CA ASP A 370 33.87 -21.01 -16.30
C ASP A 370 33.11 -21.95 -17.24
#